data_AF-A0A355BLU9-F1
#
_entry.id   AF-A0A355BLU9-F1
#
_cell.length_a   1.000
_cell.length_b   1.000
_cell.length_c   1.000
_cell.angle_alpha   90.00
_cell.angle_beta   90.00
_cell.angle_gamma   90.00
#
_symmetry.space_group_name_H-M   'P 1'
#
loop_
_entity.id
_entity.type
_entity.pdbx_description
1 polymer ?
#
loop_
_entity_poly.entity_id
_entity_poly.type
_entity_poly.pdbx_seq_one_letter_code
_entity_poly.pdbx_strand_id
1 'polypeptide(L)'
;MTTQKGDIMLKKANKTMALLLSFLMVISVLAGCTPQGGGKKSAGELTDWVTYQTISAEMETFNLQHTQNSKELDVLRNCFDGLVANNNYGTLIPAIAESWDTPDGGKTWTFNLRKDVPWVDNQGNQKGEVVAEDFLWGLEWVLNFAKNDALNSSMPKQLIKG
;
A
#
# COMPACT_ATOMS: atom_id res chain seq x y z
N MET A 1 -43.41 -8.10 68.99
CA MET A 1 -42.13 -8.78 68.67
C MET A 1 -41.98 -9.02 67.15
N THR A 2 -42.34 -8.04 66.32
CA THR A 2 -42.40 -8.18 64.84
C THR A 2 -41.53 -7.18 64.08
N THR A 3 -40.94 -6.18 64.75
CA THR A 3 -40.21 -5.08 64.09
C THR A 3 -38.72 -5.37 63.83
N GLN A 4 -38.09 -6.33 64.51
CA GLN A 4 -36.65 -6.61 64.31
C GLN A 4 -36.35 -7.55 63.12
N LYS A 5 -37.35 -8.33 62.66
CA LYS A 5 -37.18 -9.30 61.58
C LYS A 5 -37.22 -8.63 60.18
N GLY A 6 -37.94 -7.52 60.03
CA GLY A 6 -38.06 -6.77 58.76
C GLY A 6 -36.76 -6.09 58.34
N ASP A 7 -36.10 -5.37 59.27
CA ASP A 7 -34.89 -4.60 58.98
C ASP A 7 -33.67 -5.48 58.66
N ILE A 8 -33.60 -6.69 59.24
CA ILE A 8 -32.54 -7.67 58.94
C ILE A 8 -32.71 -8.26 57.53
N MET A 9 -33.96 -8.48 57.10
CA MET A 9 -34.27 -8.98 55.76
C MET A 9 -34.01 -7.93 54.67
N LEU A 10 -34.37 -6.67 54.90
CA LEU A 10 -34.10 -5.55 54.00
C LEU A 10 -32.58 -5.27 53.84
N LYS A 11 -31.79 -5.36 54.93
CA LYS A 11 -30.33 -5.22 54.84
C LYS A 11 -29.65 -6.40 54.12
N LYS A 12 -30.16 -7.62 54.26
CA LYS A 12 -29.66 -8.79 53.51
C LYS A 12 -30.01 -8.69 52.02
N ALA A 13 -31.24 -8.28 51.69
CA ALA A 13 -31.70 -8.07 50.32
C ALA A 13 -30.90 -6.99 49.57
N ASN A 14 -30.60 -5.86 50.23
CA ASN A 14 -29.76 -4.80 49.64
C ASN A 14 -28.30 -5.23 49.45
N LYS A 15 -27.75 -6.06 50.36
CA LYS A 15 -26.39 -6.63 50.17
C LYS A 15 -26.34 -7.64 49.03
N THR A 16 -27.35 -8.51 48.89
CA THR A 16 -27.40 -9.47 47.78
C THR A 16 -27.68 -8.80 46.44
N MET A 17 -28.47 -7.73 46.41
CA MET A 17 -28.77 -6.96 45.20
C MET A 17 -27.58 -6.11 44.75
N ALA A 18 -26.81 -5.55 45.69
CA ALA A 18 -25.55 -4.87 45.38
C ALA A 18 -24.46 -5.85 44.88
N LEU A 19 -24.43 -7.09 45.41
CA LEU A 19 -23.51 -8.13 44.92
C LEU A 19 -23.86 -8.63 43.51
N LEU A 20 -25.15 -8.70 43.18
CA LEU A 20 -25.62 -9.08 41.85
C LEU A 20 -25.33 -7.99 40.79
N LEU A 21 -25.44 -6.71 41.16
CA LEU A 21 -25.09 -5.61 40.25
C LEU A 21 -23.57 -5.52 39.98
N SER A 22 -22.73 -5.75 40.99
CA SER A 22 -21.27 -5.76 40.79
C SER A 22 -20.81 -6.97 39.99
N PHE A 23 -21.47 -8.12 40.12
CA PHE A 23 -21.18 -9.31 39.30
C PHE A 23 -21.54 -9.10 37.82
N LEU A 24 -22.62 -8.36 37.52
CA LEU A 24 -23.02 -8.03 36.15
C LEU A 24 -22.06 -7.04 35.45
N MET A 25 -21.45 -6.12 36.21
CA MET A 25 -20.44 -5.18 35.69
C MET A 25 -19.08 -5.83 35.39
N VAL A 26 -18.74 -6.94 36.06
CA VAL A 26 -17.45 -7.63 35.84
C VAL A 26 -17.50 -8.53 34.60
N ILE A 27 -18.67 -9.05 34.23
CA ILE A 27 -18.85 -9.88 33.02
C ILE A 27 -18.70 -9.05 31.73
N SER A 28 -19.05 -7.76 31.73
CA SER A 28 -18.88 -6.88 30.57
C SER A 28 -17.43 -6.50 30.25
N VAL A 29 -16.48 -6.69 31.19
CA VAL A 29 -15.06 -6.37 30.96
C VAL A 29 -14.31 -7.56 30.32
N LEU A 30 -14.81 -8.79 30.48
CA LEU A 30 -14.17 -10.01 29.94
C LEU A 30 -14.59 -10.36 28.50
N ALA A 31 -15.65 -9.75 27.96
CA ALA A 31 -16.01 -9.86 26.55
C ALA A 31 -15.16 -8.95 25.61
N GLY A 32 -14.32 -8.07 26.18
CA GLY A 32 -13.45 -7.15 25.44
C GLY A 32 -12.06 -7.68 25.12
N CYS A 33 -11.70 -8.89 25.56
CA CYS A 33 -10.40 -9.50 25.32
C CYS A 33 -10.52 -10.93 24.79
N THR A 34 -11.23 -11.12 23.67
CA THR A 34 -10.89 -12.22 22.77
C THR A 34 -9.60 -11.84 22.04
N PRO A 35 -8.54 -12.67 22.06
CA PRO A 35 -7.42 -12.49 21.16
C PRO A 35 -7.98 -12.67 19.75
N GLN A 36 -8.15 -11.57 19.04
CA GLN A 36 -8.44 -11.59 17.62
C GLN A 36 -7.19 -12.13 16.96
N GLY A 37 -7.13 -13.46 16.87
CA GLY A 37 -6.16 -14.16 16.05
C GLY A 37 -6.14 -13.48 14.70
N GLY A 38 -4.96 -13.01 14.31
CA GLY A 38 -4.69 -12.32 13.07
C GLY A 38 -4.98 -13.22 11.89
N GLY A 39 -6.27 -13.42 11.58
CA GLY A 39 -6.71 -13.78 10.26
C GLY A 39 -6.47 -12.57 9.39
N LYS A 40 -5.46 -12.66 8.52
CA LYS A 40 -5.38 -11.80 7.34
C LYS A 40 -6.77 -11.82 6.70
N LYS A 41 -7.54 -10.76 6.85
CA LYS A 41 -8.68 -10.51 5.97
C LYS A 41 -8.05 -10.30 4.61
N SER A 42 -8.04 -11.36 3.80
CA SER A 42 -7.98 -11.20 2.35
C SER A 42 -9.03 -10.14 2.04
N ALA A 43 -8.59 -9.01 1.49
CA ALA A 43 -9.52 -8.07 0.91
C ALA A 43 -10.45 -8.89 0.01
N GLY A 44 -11.76 -8.81 0.26
CA GLY A 44 -12.73 -9.43 -0.63
C GLY A 44 -12.44 -8.97 -2.06
N GLU A 45 -12.56 -9.90 -3.00
CA GLU A 45 -12.39 -9.60 -4.43
C GLU A 45 -13.18 -8.33 -4.76
N LEU A 46 -12.50 -7.33 -5.34
CA LEU A 46 -13.12 -6.07 -5.70
C LEU A 46 -14.16 -6.34 -6.79
N THR A 47 -15.43 -6.42 -6.43
CA THR A 47 -16.53 -6.68 -7.38
C THR A 47 -16.95 -5.44 -8.18
N ASP A 48 -16.53 -4.26 -7.74
CA ASP A 48 -16.87 -2.98 -8.36
C ASP A 48 -15.59 -2.21 -8.69
N TRP A 49 -15.46 -1.75 -9.94
CA TRP A 49 -14.33 -0.97 -10.39
C TRP A 49 -14.57 0.50 -10.03
N VAL A 50 -14.10 0.88 -8.85
CA VAL A 50 -14.16 2.27 -8.41
C VAL A 50 -12.92 3.01 -8.90
N THR A 51 -13.07 3.79 -9.96
CA THR A 51 -12.08 4.78 -10.38
C THR A 51 -12.52 6.18 -9.96
N TYR A 52 -11.57 7.04 -9.64
CA TYR A 52 -11.82 8.47 -9.41
C TYR A 52 -11.80 9.28 -10.72
N GLN A 53 -11.43 8.65 -11.85
CA GLN A 53 -11.39 9.29 -13.15
C GLN A 53 -12.58 8.87 -14.01
N THR A 54 -13.56 9.76 -14.17
CA THR A 54 -14.55 9.64 -15.24
C THR A 54 -13.82 9.78 -16.58
N ILE A 55 -13.93 8.79 -17.48
CA ILE A 55 -13.30 8.76 -18.80
C ILE A 55 -13.69 10.03 -19.58
N SER A 56 -12.88 11.08 -19.47
CA SER A 56 -13.10 12.38 -20.11
C SER A 56 -12.21 12.56 -21.32
N ALA A 57 -11.19 11.72 -21.49
CA ALA A 57 -10.24 11.78 -22.57
C ALA A 57 -9.74 10.36 -22.89
N GLU A 58 -9.56 10.10 -24.19
CA GLU A 58 -8.94 8.87 -24.66
C GLU A 58 -7.41 8.98 -24.54
N MET A 59 -6.80 7.83 -24.27
CA MET A 59 -5.35 7.65 -24.25
C MET A 59 -4.85 7.50 -25.68
N GLU A 60 -3.81 8.23 -26.03
CA GLU A 60 -3.19 8.21 -27.35
C GLU A 60 -2.11 7.13 -27.42
N THR A 61 -1.46 6.83 -26.29
CA THR A 61 -0.42 5.81 -26.19
C THR A 61 -0.43 5.06 -24.85
N PHE A 62 -0.18 3.75 -24.90
CA PHE A 62 0.05 2.92 -23.70
C PHE A 62 1.53 2.86 -23.30
N ASN A 63 2.41 3.57 -24.00
CA ASN A 63 3.84 3.57 -23.69
C ASN A 63 4.16 4.61 -22.62
N LEU A 64 4.38 4.14 -21.38
CA LEU A 64 4.76 4.96 -20.22
C LEU A 64 6.01 5.83 -20.49
N GLN A 65 6.95 5.34 -21.29
CA GLN A 65 8.21 6.03 -21.55
C GLN A 65 8.08 7.13 -22.62
N HIS A 66 7.02 7.10 -23.42
CA HIS A 66 6.77 8.08 -24.48
C HIS A 66 5.82 9.19 -24.06
N THR A 67 4.79 8.86 -23.27
CA THR A 67 3.80 9.87 -22.84
C THR A 67 4.41 10.96 -21.98
N GLN A 68 3.89 12.18 -22.13
CA GLN A 68 4.12 13.32 -21.21
C GLN A 68 2.78 13.91 -20.72
N ASN A 69 1.66 13.25 -21.02
CA ASN A 69 0.32 13.75 -20.74
C ASN A 69 -0.17 13.20 -19.39
N SER A 70 -0.67 14.08 -18.52
CA SER A 70 -1.19 13.68 -17.20
C SER A 70 -2.32 12.65 -17.28
N LYS A 71 -3.22 12.79 -18.27
CA LYS A 71 -4.35 11.87 -18.50
C LYS A 71 -3.90 10.41 -18.71
N GLU A 72 -2.72 10.20 -19.32
CA GLU A 72 -2.20 8.86 -19.59
C GLU A 72 -1.44 8.33 -18.37
N LEU A 73 -0.66 9.20 -17.72
CA LEU A 73 0.08 8.86 -16.50
C LEU A 73 -0.84 8.46 -15.33
N ASP A 74 -2.02 9.08 -15.22
CA ASP A 74 -3.03 8.74 -14.20
C ASP A 74 -3.50 7.28 -14.31
N VAL A 75 -3.57 6.74 -15.53
CA VAL A 75 -3.94 5.33 -15.78
C VAL A 75 -2.73 4.43 -15.68
N LEU A 76 -1.65 4.75 -16.41
CA LEU A 76 -0.46 3.91 -16.54
C LEU A 76 0.26 3.69 -15.21
N ARG A 77 0.16 4.62 -14.26
CA ARG A 77 0.75 4.44 -12.92
C ARG A 77 0.16 3.27 -12.13
N ASN A 78 -1.04 2.81 -12.49
CA ASN A 78 -1.62 1.60 -11.88
C ASN A 78 -1.09 0.30 -12.51
N CYS A 79 -0.46 0.39 -13.68
CA CYS A 79 0.05 -0.76 -14.44
C CYS A 79 1.57 -0.95 -14.30
N PHE A 80 2.28 0.10 -13.91
CA PHE A 80 3.75 0.11 -13.85
C PHE A 80 4.24 0.62 -12.50
N ASP A 81 5.11 -0.16 -11.86
CA ASP A 81 5.82 0.24 -10.65
C ASP A 81 7.28 0.58 -10.95
N GLY A 82 7.75 1.70 -10.39
CA GLY A 82 9.15 2.08 -10.42
C GLY A 82 9.98 1.38 -9.33
N LEU A 83 11.27 1.70 -9.25
CA LEU A 83 12.14 1.22 -8.16
C LEU A 83 11.63 1.65 -6.79
N VAL A 84 11.15 2.89 -6.68
CA VAL A 84 10.59 3.51 -5.47
C VAL A 84 9.25 4.18 -5.79
N ALA A 85 8.38 4.26 -4.79
CA ALA A 85 7.10 4.96 -4.88
C ALA A 85 6.99 6.05 -3.81
N ASN A 86 5.94 6.87 -3.89
CA ASN A 86 5.63 7.88 -2.88
C ASN A 86 4.38 7.45 -2.11
N ASN A 87 4.37 7.65 -0.80
CA ASN A 87 3.13 7.55 -0.02
C ASN A 87 2.27 8.83 -0.15
N ASN A 88 1.10 8.84 0.50
CA ASN A 88 0.17 9.98 0.51
C ASN A 88 0.76 11.28 1.09
N TYR A 89 1.90 11.21 1.76
CA TYR A 89 2.62 12.35 2.34
C TYR A 89 3.85 12.75 1.51
N GLY A 90 4.04 12.15 0.32
CA GLY A 90 5.18 12.41 -0.56
C GLY A 90 6.51 11.82 -0.06
N THR A 91 6.48 10.95 0.94
CA THR A 91 7.69 10.25 1.41
C THR A 91 7.97 9.05 0.50
N LEU A 92 9.25 8.85 0.16
CA LEU A 92 9.70 7.70 -0.60
C LEU A 92 9.50 6.41 0.19
N ILE A 93 8.91 5.41 -0.45
CA ILE A 93 8.66 4.08 0.07
C ILE A 93 9.15 3.01 -0.92
N PRO A 94 9.47 1.79 -0.46
CA PRO A 94 9.78 0.66 -1.33
C PRO A 94 8.68 0.36 -2.34
N ALA A 95 9.09 0.04 -3.57
CA ALA A 95 8.22 -0.45 -4.63
C ALA A 95 8.81 -1.75 -5.21
N ILE A 96 9.43 -1.72 -6.40
CA ILE A 96 10.18 -2.90 -6.90
C ILE A 96 11.50 -3.10 -6.14
N ALA A 97 12.14 -2.02 -5.71
CA ALA A 97 13.30 -2.13 -4.83
C ALA A 97 12.83 -2.23 -3.38
N GLU A 98 13.25 -3.29 -2.67
CA GLU A 98 12.96 -3.49 -1.24
C GLU A 98 13.82 -2.57 -0.36
N SER A 99 15.01 -2.24 -0.85
CA SER A 99 15.95 -1.33 -0.19
C SER A 99 16.88 -0.70 -1.23
N TRP A 100 17.43 0.45 -0.88
CA TRP A 100 18.41 1.14 -1.69
C TRP A 100 19.38 1.90 -0.79
N ASP A 101 20.61 2.04 -1.24
CA ASP A 101 21.65 2.74 -0.50
C ASP A 101 22.61 3.48 -1.45
N THR A 102 23.33 4.45 -0.90
CA THR A 102 24.33 5.22 -1.63
C THR A 102 25.63 5.35 -0.80
N PRO A 103 26.73 4.70 -1.24
CA PRO A 103 27.99 4.75 -0.50
C PRO A 103 28.71 6.10 -0.59
N ASP A 104 28.37 6.93 -1.56
CA ASP A 104 29.12 8.13 -1.95
C ASP A 104 28.29 9.42 -1.94
N GLY A 105 27.20 9.42 -1.15
CA GLY A 105 26.36 10.61 -0.97
C GLY A 105 25.53 10.98 -2.19
N GLY A 106 25.12 10.00 -2.99
CA GLY A 106 24.13 10.13 -4.05
C GLY A 106 24.68 10.10 -5.47
N LYS A 107 25.96 9.77 -5.69
CA LYS A 107 26.52 9.62 -7.05
C LYS A 107 26.33 8.19 -7.58
N THR A 108 26.41 7.21 -6.69
CA THR A 108 26.16 5.80 -6.95
C THR A 108 24.96 5.37 -6.11
N TRP A 109 23.98 4.77 -6.76
CA TRP A 109 22.80 4.20 -6.09
C TRP A 109 22.75 2.70 -6.36
N THR A 110 22.62 1.92 -5.29
CA THR A 110 22.43 0.47 -5.37
C THR A 110 21.01 0.14 -4.93
N PHE A 111 20.25 -0.54 -5.77
CA PHE A 111 18.88 -0.97 -5.49
C PHE A 111 18.83 -2.49 -5.39
N ASN A 112 18.25 -3.01 -4.29
CA ASN A 112 17.99 -4.43 -4.12
C ASN A 112 16.55 -4.70 -4.55
N LEU A 113 16.37 -5.54 -5.57
CA LEU A 113 15.05 -5.85 -6.13
C LEU A 113 14.40 -7.02 -5.40
N ARG A 114 13.09 -6.92 -5.16
CA ARG A 114 12.30 -8.06 -4.66
C ARG A 114 12.14 -9.13 -5.75
N LYS A 115 12.07 -10.40 -5.35
CA LYS A 115 12.07 -11.57 -6.27
C LYS A 115 10.69 -12.18 -6.50
N ASP A 116 9.66 -11.63 -5.89
CA ASP A 116 8.28 -12.13 -5.88
C ASP A 116 7.37 -11.30 -6.81
N VAL A 117 7.94 -10.67 -7.84
CA VAL A 117 7.21 -9.83 -8.79
C VAL A 117 7.42 -10.34 -10.21
N PRO A 118 6.42 -11.02 -10.76
CA PRO A 118 6.42 -11.36 -12.17
C PRO A 118 5.85 -10.22 -13.02
N TRP A 119 6.31 -10.14 -14.26
CA TRP A 119 5.58 -9.50 -15.35
C TRP A 119 4.31 -10.29 -15.64
N VAL A 120 3.19 -9.59 -15.82
CA VAL A 120 1.89 -10.19 -16.14
C VAL A 120 1.33 -9.62 -17.44
N ASP A 121 0.53 -10.42 -18.16
CA ASP A 121 -0.27 -9.91 -19.27
C ASP A 121 -1.60 -9.29 -18.81
N ASN A 122 -2.40 -8.82 -19.76
CA ASN A 122 -3.71 -8.23 -19.51
C ASN A 122 -4.73 -9.18 -18.85
N GLN A 123 -4.46 -10.48 -18.82
CA GLN A 123 -5.27 -11.52 -18.18
C GLN A 123 -4.70 -11.93 -16.82
N GLY A 124 -3.59 -11.32 -16.38
CA GLY A 124 -2.91 -11.66 -15.13
C GLY A 124 -2.01 -12.89 -15.22
N ASN A 125 -1.75 -13.43 -16.42
CA ASN A 125 -0.86 -14.57 -16.56
C ASN A 125 0.60 -14.11 -16.49
N GLN A 126 1.39 -14.78 -15.66
CA GLN A 126 2.82 -14.54 -15.54
C GLN A 126 3.57 -14.80 -16.86
N LYS A 127 4.44 -13.87 -17.26
CA LYS A 127 5.27 -13.92 -18.47
C LYS A 127 6.76 -14.01 -18.20
N GLY A 128 7.21 -13.56 -17.04
CA GLY A 128 8.62 -13.61 -16.66
C GLY A 128 8.81 -12.99 -15.28
N GLU A 129 9.99 -13.18 -14.72
CA GLU A 129 10.39 -12.49 -13.49
C GLU A 129 10.91 -11.09 -13.83
N VAL A 130 10.68 -10.12 -12.95
CA VAL A 130 11.30 -8.80 -13.06
C VAL A 130 12.79 -8.91 -12.71
N VAL A 131 13.65 -8.43 -13.60
CA VAL A 131 15.11 -8.45 -13.41
C VAL A 131 15.71 -7.04 -13.53
N ALA A 132 16.96 -6.87 -13.07
CA ALA A 132 17.62 -5.56 -13.10
C ALA A 132 17.82 -5.04 -14.54
N GLU A 133 17.99 -5.95 -15.50
CA GLU A 133 18.15 -5.65 -16.91
C GLU A 133 16.92 -4.95 -17.51
N ASP A 134 15.71 -5.17 -16.97
CA ASP A 134 14.48 -4.51 -17.44
C ASP A 134 14.57 -2.99 -17.24
N PHE A 135 15.14 -2.56 -16.12
CA PHE A 135 15.36 -1.15 -15.81
C PHE A 135 16.48 -0.55 -16.66
N LEU A 136 17.54 -1.31 -16.94
CA LEU A 136 18.61 -0.90 -17.85
C LEU A 136 18.05 -0.66 -19.25
N TRP A 137 17.23 -1.58 -19.77
CA TRP A 137 16.60 -1.46 -21.07
C TRP A 137 15.67 -0.25 -21.13
N GLY A 138 14.90 0.00 -20.06
CA GLY A 138 14.06 1.18 -19.95
C GLY A 138 14.85 2.48 -20.04
N LEU A 139 15.96 2.59 -19.30
CA LEU A 139 16.84 3.76 -19.33
C LEU A 139 17.55 3.92 -20.68
N GLU A 140 18.01 2.82 -21.28
CA GLU A 140 18.61 2.85 -22.61
C GLU A 140 17.61 3.35 -23.65
N TRP A 141 16.35 2.88 -23.60
CA TRP A 141 15.31 3.32 -24.51
C TRP A 141 15.10 4.83 -24.41
N VAL A 142 14.95 5.37 -23.21
CA VAL A 142 14.74 6.82 -22.98
C VAL A 142 15.90 7.67 -23.53
N LEU A 143 17.13 7.17 -23.46
CA LEU A 143 18.33 7.91 -23.89
C LEU A 143 18.70 7.68 -25.36
N ASN A 144 18.00 6.82 -26.09
CA ASN A 144 18.38 6.41 -27.43
C ASN A 144 17.52 7.05 -28.52
N PHE A 145 17.99 8.18 -29.05
CA PHE A 145 17.36 8.91 -30.16
C PHE A 145 16.99 8.00 -31.35
N ALA A 146 17.86 7.08 -31.75
CA ALA A 146 17.61 6.24 -32.92
C ALA A 146 16.46 5.22 -32.69
N LYS A 147 16.11 4.94 -31.42
CA LYS A 147 15.04 4.00 -31.06
C LYS A 147 13.70 4.69 -30.81
N ASN A 148 13.69 5.93 -30.34
CA ASN A 148 12.46 6.59 -29.88
C ASN A 148 12.35 8.09 -30.20
N ASP A 149 13.24 8.62 -31.04
CA ASP A 149 13.33 10.04 -31.38
C ASP A 149 13.44 10.96 -30.15
N ALA A 150 13.97 10.48 -29.02
CA ALA A 150 14.13 11.28 -27.82
C ALA A 150 15.16 12.40 -28.01
N LEU A 151 14.67 13.64 -28.05
CA LEU A 151 15.47 14.84 -28.16
C LEU A 151 15.87 15.43 -26.79
N ASN A 152 15.24 15.01 -25.70
CA ASN A 152 15.39 15.59 -24.36
C ASN A 152 16.43 14.86 -23.47
N SER A 153 17.61 14.53 -24.03
CA SER A 153 18.74 14.02 -23.22
C SER A 153 19.44 15.09 -22.38
N SER A 154 18.99 16.35 -22.45
CA SER A 154 19.60 17.50 -21.78
C SER A 154 19.60 17.40 -20.25
N MET A 155 18.48 16.96 -19.66
CA MET A 155 18.34 16.83 -18.21
C MET A 155 19.32 15.79 -17.61
N PRO A 156 19.38 14.54 -18.11
CA PRO A 156 20.40 13.58 -17.66
C PRO A 156 21.83 14.07 -17.88
N LYS A 157 22.11 14.69 -19.03
CA LYS A 157 23.45 15.24 -19.35
C LYS A 157 23.89 16.33 -18.37
N GLN A 158 22.98 17.17 -17.87
CA GLN A 158 23.31 18.21 -16.88
C GLN A 158 23.60 17.66 -15.48
N LEU A 159 23.05 16.48 -15.16
CA LEU A 159 23.22 15.84 -13.85
C LEU A 159 24.47 14.97 -13.76
N ILE A 160 25.03 14.56 -14.90
CA ILE A 160 26.29 13.81 -14.97
C ILE A 160 27.46 14.81 -14.86
N LYS A 161 28.14 14.81 -13.71
CA LYS A 161 29.43 15.48 -13.58
C LYS A 161 30.51 14.64 -14.27
N GLY A 162 31.07 15.19 -15.35
CA GLY A 162 32.32 14.78 -16.00
C GLY A 162 33.26 15.97 -16.05
#